data_AF-A0AAN6Q288-F1
#
_entry.id   AF-A0AAN6Q288-F1
#
_cell.length_a   1.000
_cell.length_b   1.000
_cell.length_c   1.000
_cell.angle_alpha   90.00
_cell.angle_beta   90.00
_cell.angle_gamma   90.00
#
_symmetry.space_group_name_H-M   'P 1'
#
loop_
_entity.id
_entity.type
_entity.pdbx_description
1 polymer ?
#
loop_
_entity_poly.entity_id
_entity_poly.type
_entity_poly.pdbx_seq_one_letter_code
_entity_poly.pdbx_strand_id
1 'polypeptide(L)'
;PSYEEQDSPQNRVLVNPKVRRIRWTLNGPLEIAITVARDQLFDPDEVAEPYHQGHPFAQAPLTKPKVSSLKVYIHTLDDWDYFWMEIHRDHTDPDATYDPAEDLYGSLPGMDGNEHLILCCGEKRPWGRQTQGLVVKAATGHFVTIHDFISTVHPYLMARRGDILETMNLEPGRP
;
A
#
# COMPACT_ATOMS: atom_id res chain seq x y z
N PRO A 1 15.52 7.64 -16.11
CA PRO A 1 14.51 6.64 -16.54
C PRO A 1 13.61 6.30 -15.35
N SER A 2 12.31 6.16 -15.59
CA SER A 2 11.38 5.66 -14.57
C SER A 2 11.66 4.19 -14.25
N TYR A 3 11.04 3.69 -13.17
CA TYR A 3 11.04 2.28 -12.86
C TYR A 3 10.53 1.44 -14.03
N GLU A 4 9.40 1.83 -14.62
CA GLU A 4 8.76 1.11 -15.72
C GLU A 4 9.59 1.12 -17.02
N GLU A 5 10.36 2.18 -17.26
CA GLU A 5 11.27 2.26 -18.40
C GLU A 5 12.53 1.40 -18.22
N GLN A 6 12.94 1.15 -16.97
CA GLN A 6 14.23 0.56 -16.67
C GLN A 6 14.16 -0.90 -16.20
N ASP A 7 13.10 -1.28 -15.50
CA ASP A 7 12.92 -2.64 -15.00
C ASP A 7 12.58 -3.59 -16.13
N SER A 8 13.41 -4.61 -16.31
CA SER A 8 13.21 -5.64 -17.31
C SER A 8 13.73 -6.99 -16.79
N PRO A 9 13.35 -8.13 -17.42
CA PRO A 9 13.87 -9.43 -17.02
C PRO A 9 15.40 -9.52 -17.05
N GLN A 10 16.06 -8.73 -17.92
CA GLN A 10 17.52 -8.69 -18.06
C GLN A 10 18.19 -7.65 -17.14
N ASN A 11 17.43 -6.67 -16.63
CA ASN A 11 17.93 -5.62 -15.75
C ASN A 11 16.88 -5.25 -14.71
N ARG A 12 16.91 -5.94 -13.57
CA ARG A 12 15.93 -5.75 -12.50
C ARG A 12 16.28 -4.54 -11.64
N VAL A 13 15.30 -3.68 -11.43
CA VAL A 13 15.34 -2.59 -10.47
C VAL A 13 14.90 -3.13 -9.11
N LEU A 14 15.84 -3.21 -8.18
CA LEU A 14 15.59 -3.71 -6.84
C LEU A 14 15.57 -2.56 -5.84
N VAL A 15 14.76 -2.70 -4.79
CA VAL A 15 14.82 -1.80 -3.64
C VAL A 15 16.19 -1.94 -2.99
N ASN A 16 16.80 -0.80 -2.67
CA ASN A 16 18.08 -0.76 -1.99
C ASN A 16 17.94 -1.45 -0.62
N PRO A 17 18.77 -2.46 -0.28
CA PRO A 17 18.64 -3.19 0.98
C PRO A 17 18.65 -2.31 2.23
N LYS A 18 19.27 -1.12 2.16
CA LYS A 18 19.23 -0.11 3.23
C LYS A 18 17.80 0.25 3.65
N VAL A 19 16.84 0.26 2.72
CA VAL A 19 15.43 0.58 3.00
C VAL A 19 14.81 -0.38 4.03
N ARG A 20 15.30 -1.62 4.15
CA ARG A 20 14.82 -2.59 5.17
C ARG A 20 15.08 -2.18 6.61
N ARG A 21 15.94 -1.17 6.83
CA ARG A 21 16.20 -0.57 8.14
C ARG A 21 15.09 0.36 8.60
N ILE A 22 14.19 0.79 7.70
CA ILE A 22 13.06 1.65 8.06
C ILE A 22 12.08 0.85 8.90
N ARG A 23 11.77 1.36 10.08
CA ARG A 23 10.65 0.94 10.91
C ARG A 23 9.62 2.04 10.87
N TRP A 24 8.40 1.67 10.50
CA TRP A 24 7.37 2.64 10.22
C TRP A 24 6.11 2.30 10.99
N THR A 25 5.80 3.16 11.96
CA THR A 25 4.52 3.18 12.66
C THR A 25 3.55 4.11 11.91
N LEU A 26 2.40 3.60 11.48
CA LEU A 26 1.36 4.42 10.83
C LEU A 26 0.54 5.18 11.88
N ASN A 27 1.24 5.95 12.71
CA ASN A 27 0.67 6.72 13.80
C ASN A 27 1.40 8.05 13.97
N GLY A 28 0.65 9.15 13.95
CA GLY A 28 1.19 10.50 14.09
C GLY A 28 1.92 11.02 12.84
N PRO A 29 2.57 12.19 12.95
CA PRO A 29 3.30 12.82 11.86
C PRO A 29 4.63 12.13 11.56
N LEU A 30 5.21 12.43 10.39
CA LEU A 30 6.38 11.76 9.84
C LEU A 30 7.58 11.73 10.81
N GLU A 31 7.77 12.82 11.55
CA GLU A 31 8.91 13.05 12.46
C GLU A 31 8.96 12.05 13.62
N ILE A 32 7.82 11.45 13.98
CA ILE A 32 7.73 10.44 15.05
C ILE A 32 7.32 9.06 14.53
N ALA A 33 6.79 8.99 13.31
CA ALA A 33 6.28 7.77 12.70
C ALA A 33 7.38 6.82 12.25
N ILE A 34 8.59 7.33 12.00
CA ILE A 34 9.67 6.56 11.38
C ILE A 34 10.93 6.56 12.25
N THR A 35 11.46 5.36 12.44
CA THR A 35 12.78 5.13 13.00
C THR A 35 13.63 4.30 12.04
N VAL A 36 14.95 4.38 12.19
CA VAL A 36 15.92 3.67 11.37
C VAL A 36 16.71 2.72 12.27
N ALA A 37 16.52 1.42 12.06
CA ALA A 37 17.32 0.38 12.71
C ALA A 37 18.79 0.46 12.26
N ARG A 38 19.73 -0.03 13.05
CA ARG A 38 21.17 -0.11 12.71
C ARG A 38 21.40 -1.19 11.65
N ASP A 39 20.72 -2.33 11.79
CA ASP A 39 20.78 -3.45 10.86
C ASP A 39 19.47 -3.64 10.08
N GLN A 40 19.53 -4.37 8.98
CA GLN A 40 18.39 -4.76 8.15
C GLN A 40 17.54 -5.83 8.82
N LEU A 41 18.16 -6.68 9.65
CA LEU A 41 17.45 -7.69 10.43
C LEU A 41 16.61 -7.02 11.52
N PHE A 42 15.42 -7.54 11.74
CA PHE A 42 14.55 -7.06 12.82
C PHE A 42 15.08 -7.55 14.16
N ASP A 43 15.42 -6.60 15.02
CA ASP A 43 15.76 -6.83 16.42
C ASP A 43 14.73 -6.04 17.26
N PRO A 44 13.86 -6.73 18.05
CA PRO A 44 12.84 -6.06 18.86
C PRO A 44 13.44 -5.26 20.02
N ASP A 45 14.65 -5.59 20.47
CA ASP A 45 15.31 -4.94 21.61
C ASP A 45 16.20 -3.76 21.17
N GLU A 46 16.29 -3.53 19.86
CA GLU A 46 17.07 -2.44 19.31
C GLU A 46 16.41 -1.07 19.56
N VAL A 47 17.22 -0.13 20.06
CA VAL A 47 16.87 1.29 20.09
C VAL A 47 17.20 1.91 18.72
N ALA A 48 16.20 1.96 17.84
CA ALA A 48 16.31 2.58 16.52
C ALA A 48 16.43 4.12 16.60
N GLU A 49 17.16 4.71 15.65
CA GLU A 49 17.37 6.17 15.61
C GLU A 49 16.17 6.89 14.97
N PRO A 50 15.74 8.06 15.47
CA PRO A 50 14.67 8.83 14.83
C PRO A 50 15.05 9.28 13.42
N TYR A 51 14.11 9.13 12.48
CA TYR A 51 14.31 9.63 11.13
C TYR A 51 14.17 11.16 11.06
N HIS A 52 15.05 11.81 10.31
CA HIS A 52 14.92 13.22 9.94
C HIS A 52 15.50 13.48 8.55
N GLN A 53 15.06 14.55 7.89
CA GLN A 53 15.48 14.89 6.50
C GLN A 53 17.00 15.05 6.34
N GLY A 54 17.68 15.57 7.36
CA GLY A 54 19.14 15.73 7.37
C GLY A 54 19.94 14.43 7.57
N HIS A 55 19.28 13.29 7.79
CA HIS A 55 19.94 12.03 8.04
C HIS A 55 20.67 11.53 6.78
N PRO A 56 21.91 11.00 6.84
CA PRO A 56 22.62 10.49 5.66
C PRO A 56 21.84 9.41 4.88
N PHE A 57 20.97 8.69 5.59
CA PHE A 57 20.05 7.72 5.02
C PHE A 57 18.99 8.34 4.10
N ALA A 58 18.52 9.54 4.41
CA ALA A 58 17.45 10.23 3.70
C ALA A 58 17.82 10.49 2.22
N GLN A 59 19.09 10.80 1.96
CA GLN A 59 19.62 11.11 0.62
C GLN A 59 20.07 9.85 -0.17
N ALA A 60 20.00 8.67 0.43
CA ALA A 60 20.37 7.44 -0.26
C ALA A 60 19.36 7.14 -1.39
N PRO A 61 19.79 6.52 -2.51
CA PRO A 61 18.88 6.09 -3.56
C PRO A 61 17.94 5.00 -3.04
N LEU A 62 16.65 5.12 -3.36
CA LEU A 62 15.65 4.13 -2.98
C LEU A 62 15.88 2.79 -3.68
N THR A 63 16.35 2.80 -4.93
CA THR A 63 16.53 1.62 -5.77
C THR A 63 17.96 1.45 -6.29
N LYS A 64 18.28 0.24 -6.74
CA LYS A 64 19.45 -0.11 -7.53
C LYS A 64 19.02 -0.97 -8.74
N PRO A 65 19.28 -0.52 -9.98
CA PRO A 65 19.79 0.80 -10.36
C PRO A 65 18.82 1.95 -10.00
N LYS A 66 19.33 3.18 -10.06
CA LYS A 66 18.60 4.40 -9.66
C LYS A 66 17.54 4.77 -10.69
N VAL A 67 16.34 5.12 -10.24
CA VAL A 67 15.21 5.55 -11.09
C VAL A 67 14.77 6.97 -10.79
N SER A 68 14.21 7.68 -11.77
CA SER A 68 13.71 9.06 -11.61
C SER A 68 12.27 9.15 -11.08
N SER A 69 11.50 8.07 -11.21
CA SER A 69 10.14 7.96 -10.66
C SER A 69 9.69 6.51 -10.55
N LEU A 70 8.68 6.26 -9.72
CA LEU A 70 8.02 4.96 -9.57
C LEU A 70 6.57 5.12 -9.13
N LYS A 71 5.74 4.16 -9.51
CA LYS A 71 4.40 3.96 -8.94
C LYS A 71 4.47 3.12 -7.68
N VAL A 72 3.70 3.48 -6.67
CA VAL A 72 3.59 2.74 -5.41
C VAL A 72 2.23 2.06 -5.37
N TYR A 73 2.25 0.80 -4.95
CA TYR A 73 1.10 -0.04 -4.69
C TYR A 73 1.10 -0.39 -3.21
N ILE A 74 -0.07 -0.35 -2.58
CA ILE A 74 -0.27 -0.74 -1.19
C ILE A 74 -1.13 -1.98 -1.25
N HIS A 75 -0.49 -3.14 -1.19
CA HIS A 75 -1.13 -4.46 -1.35
C HIS A 75 -2.42 -4.58 -0.55
N THR A 76 -2.40 -4.17 0.71
CA THR A 76 -3.56 -4.17 1.60
C THR A 76 -4.78 -3.42 1.03
N LEU A 77 -4.58 -2.30 0.33
CA LEU A 77 -5.65 -1.56 -0.34
C LEU A 77 -5.98 -2.12 -1.73
N ASP A 78 -4.95 -2.53 -2.48
CA ASP A 78 -5.09 -3.00 -3.87
C ASP A 78 -5.78 -4.36 -3.97
N ASP A 79 -5.54 -5.24 -2.99
CA ASP A 79 -6.12 -6.58 -2.91
C ASP A 79 -7.44 -6.60 -2.14
N TRP A 80 -7.86 -5.47 -1.55
CA TRP A 80 -9.05 -5.41 -0.67
C TRP A 80 -10.32 -5.88 -1.37
N ASP A 81 -10.58 -5.39 -2.58
CA ASP A 81 -11.76 -5.78 -3.36
C ASP A 81 -11.78 -7.27 -3.68
N TYR A 82 -10.60 -7.84 -3.97
CA TYR A 82 -10.44 -9.25 -4.24
C TYR A 82 -10.75 -10.10 -2.99
N PHE A 83 -10.16 -9.76 -1.83
CA PHE A 83 -10.43 -10.49 -0.59
C PHE A 83 -11.87 -10.35 -0.12
N TRP A 84 -12.45 -9.17 -0.27
CA TRP A 84 -13.87 -8.96 0.00
C TRP A 84 -14.72 -9.90 -0.88
N MET A 85 -14.42 -10.02 -2.17
CA MET A 85 -15.13 -10.94 -3.07
C MET A 85 -14.90 -12.41 -2.73
N GLU A 86 -13.70 -12.83 -2.33
CA GLU A 86 -13.44 -14.23 -1.93
C GLU A 86 -14.29 -14.64 -0.71
N ILE A 87 -14.56 -13.73 0.22
CA ILE A 87 -15.41 -13.98 1.39
C ILE A 87 -16.89 -13.96 1.01
N HIS A 88 -17.32 -13.00 0.20
CA HIS A 88 -18.74 -12.69 0.02
C HIS A 88 -19.37 -13.34 -1.22
N ARG A 89 -18.59 -13.90 -2.17
CA ARG A 89 -19.16 -14.50 -3.39
C ARG A 89 -20.09 -15.69 -3.10
N ASP A 90 -19.80 -16.47 -2.07
CA ASP A 90 -20.54 -17.70 -1.76
C ASP A 90 -21.81 -17.42 -0.95
N HIS A 91 -21.97 -16.22 -0.40
CA HIS A 91 -23.22 -15.76 0.22
C HIS A 91 -24.32 -15.49 -0.81
N THR A 92 -23.95 -15.47 -2.10
CA THR A 92 -24.83 -15.13 -3.22
C THR A 92 -25.20 -16.32 -4.09
N ASP A 93 -24.96 -17.55 -3.60
CA ASP A 93 -25.43 -18.78 -4.25
C ASP A 93 -26.97 -18.75 -4.37
N PRO A 94 -27.58 -19.09 -5.51
CA PRO A 94 -29.03 -19.19 -5.66
C PRO A 94 -29.74 -20.13 -4.66
N ASP A 95 -29.00 -21.03 -3.99
CA ASP A 95 -29.52 -21.84 -2.87
C ASP A 95 -29.46 -21.10 -1.50
N ALA A 96 -28.76 -19.97 -1.43
CA ALA A 96 -28.80 -19.04 -0.30
C ALA A 96 -30.06 -18.16 -0.42
N THR A 97 -30.72 -17.92 0.71
CA THR A 97 -31.91 -17.06 0.74
C THR A 97 -31.46 -15.61 0.58
N TYR A 98 -31.62 -15.08 -0.64
CA TYR A 98 -31.38 -13.67 -0.95
C TYR A 98 -32.20 -12.78 -0.02
N ASP A 99 -31.54 -12.12 0.93
CA ASP A 99 -32.11 -11.00 1.68
C ASP A 99 -31.62 -9.69 1.04
N PRO A 100 -32.48 -8.96 0.31
CA PRO A 100 -32.11 -7.67 -0.27
C PRO A 100 -31.69 -6.61 0.77
N ALA A 101 -31.94 -6.83 2.06
CA ALA A 101 -31.42 -6.00 3.14
C ALA A 101 -29.93 -6.27 3.43
N GLU A 102 -29.45 -7.48 3.13
CA GLU A 102 -28.08 -7.93 3.38
C GLU A 102 -27.23 -7.91 2.11
N ASP A 103 -27.84 -8.06 0.93
CA ASP A 103 -27.15 -8.13 -0.36
C ASP A 103 -27.72 -7.15 -1.41
N LEU A 104 -26.87 -6.29 -1.97
CA LEU A 104 -27.24 -5.33 -3.00
C LEU A 104 -26.40 -5.52 -4.26
N TYR A 105 -27.08 -5.60 -5.40
CA TYR A 105 -26.46 -5.61 -6.73
C TYR A 105 -26.69 -4.27 -7.43
N GLY A 106 -25.72 -3.84 -8.24
CA GLY A 106 -25.83 -2.62 -9.02
C GLY A 106 -24.62 -2.37 -9.91
N SER A 107 -24.61 -1.22 -10.57
CA SER A 107 -23.50 -0.82 -11.45
C SER A 107 -22.30 -0.35 -10.65
N LEU A 108 -21.10 -0.80 -11.04
CA LEU A 108 -19.83 -0.33 -10.49
C LEU A 108 -19.06 0.48 -11.55
N PRO A 109 -18.51 1.67 -11.21
CA PRO A 109 -17.78 2.48 -12.18
C PRO A 109 -16.60 1.74 -12.79
N GLY A 110 -16.54 1.71 -14.13
CA GLY A 110 -15.44 1.07 -14.86
C GLY A 110 -15.57 -0.46 -15.00
N MET A 111 -16.69 -1.05 -14.59
CA MET A 111 -17.06 -2.42 -14.95
C MET A 111 -18.26 -2.43 -15.89
N ASP A 112 -18.13 -3.20 -16.95
CA ASP A 112 -19.12 -3.44 -17.99
C ASP A 112 -19.79 -4.81 -17.80
N GLY A 113 -21.09 -4.89 -18.11
CA GLY A 113 -21.88 -6.12 -18.01
C GLY A 113 -23.09 -6.02 -17.06
N ASN A 114 -23.49 -7.17 -16.51
CA ASN A 114 -24.61 -7.33 -15.57
C ASN A 114 -24.37 -6.59 -14.25
N GLU A 115 -25.40 -6.52 -13.39
CA GLU A 115 -25.26 -5.96 -12.04
C GLU A 115 -24.20 -6.72 -11.23
N HIS A 116 -23.40 -5.97 -10.47
CA HIS A 116 -22.34 -6.49 -9.62
C HIS A 116 -22.73 -6.39 -8.15
N LEU A 117 -22.24 -7.29 -7.32
CA LEU A 117 -22.39 -7.21 -5.88
C LEU A 117 -21.69 -5.93 -5.37
N ILE A 118 -22.45 -5.04 -4.73
CA ILE A 118 -21.98 -3.75 -4.19
C ILE A 118 -22.04 -3.67 -2.66
N LEU A 119 -22.85 -4.53 -2.03
CA LEU A 119 -22.97 -4.68 -0.59
C LEU A 119 -23.34 -6.13 -0.28
N CYS A 120 -22.77 -6.71 0.76
CA CYS A 120 -23.07 -8.04 1.28
C CYS A 120 -22.84 -8.05 2.79
N CYS A 121 -23.68 -8.73 3.56
CA CYS A 121 -23.58 -8.83 5.03
C CYS A 121 -23.50 -7.45 5.75
N GLY A 122 -24.17 -6.44 5.19
CA GLY A 122 -24.09 -5.06 5.69
C GLY A 122 -22.77 -4.34 5.39
N GLU A 123 -21.82 -4.98 4.70
CA GLU A 123 -20.54 -4.41 4.31
C GLU A 123 -20.57 -3.91 2.87
N LYS A 124 -20.14 -2.66 2.65
CA LYS A 124 -20.02 -2.10 1.31
C LYS A 124 -18.76 -2.64 0.65
N ARG A 125 -18.89 -3.14 -0.59
CA ARG A 125 -17.74 -3.55 -1.40
C ARG A 125 -16.74 -2.39 -1.55
N PRO A 126 -15.44 -2.59 -1.30
CA PRO A 126 -14.42 -1.54 -1.31
C PRO A 126 -13.96 -1.13 -2.72
N TRP A 127 -14.82 -1.27 -3.73
CA TRP A 127 -14.51 -0.91 -5.11
C TRP A 127 -14.10 0.56 -5.24
N GLY A 128 -13.01 0.81 -5.95
CA GLY A 128 -12.46 2.15 -6.12
C GLY A 128 -11.57 2.61 -4.95
N ARG A 129 -11.42 1.82 -3.88
CA ARG A 129 -10.55 2.14 -2.74
C ARG A 129 -9.12 1.59 -2.87
N GLN A 130 -8.75 1.02 -4.01
CA GLN A 130 -7.35 0.68 -4.30
C GLN A 130 -6.41 1.89 -4.23
N THR A 131 -5.11 1.66 -4.35
CA THR A 131 -4.10 2.71 -4.43
C THR A 131 -4.33 3.56 -5.68
N GLN A 132 -4.65 4.85 -5.48
CA GLN A 132 -5.01 5.75 -6.57
C GLN A 132 -3.83 6.63 -6.96
N GLY A 133 -3.12 6.25 -8.03
CA GLY A 133 -2.18 7.14 -8.72
C GLY A 133 -1.00 7.62 -7.87
N LEU A 134 -0.60 6.86 -6.84
CA LEU A 134 0.53 7.24 -5.98
C LEU A 134 1.85 7.10 -6.76
N VAL A 135 2.41 8.24 -7.14
CA VAL A 135 3.67 8.32 -7.89
C VAL A 135 4.70 9.08 -7.07
N VAL A 136 5.86 8.47 -6.85
CA VAL A 136 7.01 9.13 -6.26
C VAL A 136 7.94 9.58 -7.38
N LYS A 137 8.36 10.84 -7.34
CA LYS A 137 9.33 11.43 -8.28
C LYS A 137 10.53 11.96 -7.48
N ALA A 138 11.69 11.94 -8.10
CA ALA A 138 12.87 12.60 -7.54
C ALA A 138 12.56 14.10 -7.31
N ALA A 139 12.58 14.55 -6.05
CA ALA A 139 12.29 15.96 -5.76
C ALA A 139 13.50 16.84 -6.07
N THR A 140 14.71 16.34 -5.75
CA THR A 140 15.98 16.99 -6.03
C THR A 140 16.95 16.02 -6.71
N GLY A 141 17.54 16.45 -7.83
CA GLY A 141 18.54 15.65 -8.55
C GLY A 141 17.93 14.72 -9.62
N HIS A 142 18.55 13.56 -9.82
CA HIS A 142 18.25 12.66 -10.95
C HIS A 142 17.57 11.35 -10.56
N PHE A 143 17.41 11.08 -9.26
CA PHE A 143 16.89 9.80 -8.79
C PHE A 143 16.06 9.94 -7.50
N VAL A 144 15.11 9.03 -7.31
CA VAL A 144 14.27 8.94 -6.12
C VAL A 144 15.13 8.58 -4.91
N THR A 145 15.13 9.46 -3.92
CA THR A 145 15.76 9.22 -2.62
C THR A 145 14.82 8.50 -1.66
N ILE A 146 15.36 8.00 -0.56
CA ILE A 146 14.54 7.46 0.53
C ILE A 146 13.63 8.55 1.11
N HIS A 147 14.11 9.79 1.21
CA HIS A 147 13.30 10.91 1.67
C HIS A 147 12.12 11.17 0.75
N ASP A 148 12.34 11.28 -0.56
CA ASP A 148 11.27 11.52 -1.55
C ASP A 148 10.16 10.48 -1.41
N PHE A 149 10.54 9.21 -1.25
CA PHE A 149 9.60 8.11 -1.03
C PHE A 149 8.80 8.30 0.26
N ILE A 150 9.50 8.46 1.38
CA ILE A 150 8.87 8.57 2.70
C ILE A 150 7.95 9.80 2.78
N SER A 151 8.41 10.98 2.34
CA SER A 151 7.65 12.22 2.43
C SER A 151 6.43 12.25 1.51
N THR A 152 6.44 11.45 0.43
CA THR A 152 5.30 11.30 -0.48
C THR A 152 4.32 10.24 0.01
N VAL A 153 4.82 9.08 0.43
CA VAL A 153 4.00 7.93 0.81
C VAL A 153 3.37 8.13 2.19
N HIS A 154 4.05 8.81 3.12
CA HIS A 154 3.55 8.93 4.48
C HIS A 154 2.23 9.68 4.63
N PRO A 155 2.07 10.89 4.08
CA PRO A 155 0.79 11.57 4.11
C PRO A 155 -0.32 10.76 3.43
N TYR A 156 0.00 10.03 2.36
CA TYR A 156 -0.95 9.16 1.67
C TYR A 156 -1.44 8.03 2.59
N LEU A 157 -0.52 7.30 3.23
CA LEU A 157 -0.89 6.23 4.17
C LEU A 157 -1.69 6.77 5.34
N MET A 158 -1.36 7.95 5.86
CA MET A 158 -2.09 8.55 6.96
C MET A 158 -3.50 9.00 6.55
N ALA A 159 -3.68 9.55 5.35
CA ALA A 159 -4.99 9.90 4.82
C ALA A 159 -5.88 8.67 4.59
N ARG A 160 -5.28 7.51 4.30
CA ARG A 160 -5.97 6.24 4.05
C ARG A 160 -5.92 5.28 5.24
N ARG A 161 -5.52 5.75 6.44
CA ARG A 161 -5.32 4.88 7.62
C ARG A 161 -6.58 4.12 8.00
N GLY A 162 -7.76 4.74 7.90
CA GLY A 162 -9.03 4.08 8.19
C GLY A 162 -9.25 2.87 7.28
N ASP A 163 -9.10 3.06 5.97
CA ASP A 163 -9.19 1.99 4.97
C ASP A 163 -8.19 0.87 5.25
N ILE A 164 -6.92 1.22 5.57
CA ILE A 164 -5.86 0.23 5.86
C ILE A 164 -6.19 -0.61 7.11
N LEU A 165 -6.82 -0.01 8.12
CA LEU A 165 -7.22 -0.76 9.31
C LEU A 165 -8.44 -1.63 9.05
N GLU A 166 -9.39 -1.14 8.24
CA GLU A 166 -10.58 -1.88 7.84
C GLU A 166 -10.18 -3.15 7.06
N THR A 167 -9.29 -3.02 6.08
CA THR A 167 -8.71 -4.15 5.35
C THR A 167 -8.01 -5.17 6.23
N MET A 168 -7.25 -4.73 7.25
CA MET A 168 -6.51 -5.63 8.12
C MET A 168 -7.43 -6.41 9.06
N ASN A 169 -8.57 -5.82 9.43
CA ASN A 169 -9.58 -6.52 10.24
C ASN A 169 -10.35 -7.58 9.43
N LEU A 170 -10.35 -7.49 8.11
CA LEU A 170 -10.94 -8.49 7.21
C LEU A 170 -10.02 -9.71 6.96
N GLU A 171 -8.79 -9.70 7.49
CA GLU A 171 -7.88 -10.85 7.44
C GLU A 171 -7.74 -11.55 8.81
N PRO A 172 -8.75 -12.28 9.31
CA PRO A 172 -8.53 -13.19 10.42
C PRO A 172 -7.66 -14.37 9.93
N GLY A 173 -6.35 -14.32 10.20
CA GLY A 173 -5.50 -15.52 10.19
C GLY A 173 -4.34 -15.61 9.19
N ARG A 174 -3.81 -14.50 8.65
CA ARG A 174 -2.44 -14.54 8.11
C ARG A 174 -1.42 -14.24 9.22
N PRO A 175 -0.35 -15.06 9.37
CA PRO A 175 0.71 -14.80 10.34
C PRO A 175 1.48 -13.50 10.05
#